data_AF-S6D357-F1
#
_entry.id   AF-S6D357-F1
#
_cell.length_a   1.000
_cell.length_b   1.000
_cell.length_c   1.000
_cell.angle_alpha   90.00
_cell.angle_beta   90.00
_cell.angle_gamma   90.00
#
_symmetry.space_group_name_H-M   'P 1'
#
loop_
_entity.id
_entity.type
_entity.pdbx_description
1 polymer ?
#
loop_
_entity_poly.entity_id
_entity_poly.type
_entity_poly.pdbx_seq_one_letter_code
_entity_poly.pdbx_strand_id
1 'polypeptide(L)'
;MKDLCFKTLSASELLEMTNHPKFCRLVLQEHTEVMEIPLRGTTSQSLRKENSKKNRFSNIPCWDHSRVVINARESLTSFDVGDWDPSRQEVTSEDNAENYIHANYVDGFKEVNKYICAQTPLEDTWESFFKLIWEQESQVIVSLTDIDRDHEKSFYLWTTPKGSETTFGSFVAKILDVREELSFTKTRVMITNKITETSREITNFWFTDWPDNSIPTGMEEFVELRNKVNEEQARLIKQAENDSQTLGPIVVHCSTGTGWAGTFCAINNSLEQLEKEKEVSVGEIVLKIRSQRHSSVFLPEQYAFCYLVLKYVILEEAKNLSS
;
A
#
# COMPACT_ATOMS: atom_id res chain seq x y z
N MET A 1 21.55 -17.17 17.35
CA MET A 1 20.73 -16.95 16.16
C MET A 1 21.67 -17.09 14.99
N LYS A 2 21.38 -17.96 14.01
CA LYS A 2 22.11 -17.85 12.73
C LYS A 2 21.68 -16.50 12.16
N ASP A 3 22.63 -15.61 11.89
CA ASP A 3 22.37 -14.45 11.06
C ASP A 3 21.99 -15.01 9.68
N LEU A 4 20.69 -15.19 9.45
CA LEU A 4 20.18 -15.49 8.11
C LEU A 4 20.35 -14.21 7.30
N CYS A 5 21.49 -14.10 6.65
CA CYS A 5 21.71 -13.16 5.57
C CYS A 5 21.08 -13.77 4.32
N PHE A 6 20.00 -13.17 3.83
CA PHE A 6 19.45 -13.56 2.53
C PHE A 6 20.44 -13.15 1.45
N LYS A 7 20.37 -13.80 0.28
CA LYS A 7 21.28 -13.46 -0.80
C LYS A 7 21.01 -12.02 -1.26
N THR A 8 22.09 -11.28 -1.39
CA THR A 8 22.12 -10.01 -2.09
C THR A 8 22.67 -10.29 -3.49
N LEU A 9 21.91 -9.94 -4.52
CA LEU A 9 22.17 -10.31 -5.91
C LEU A 9 22.39 -9.05 -6.73
N SER A 10 23.46 -9.02 -7.51
CA SER A 10 23.60 -8.10 -8.64
C SER A 10 22.55 -8.42 -9.73
N ALA A 11 22.35 -7.50 -10.67
CA ALA A 11 21.48 -7.72 -11.83
C ALA A 11 21.88 -9.00 -12.61
N SER A 12 23.19 -9.26 -12.75
CA SER A 12 23.70 -10.45 -13.45
C SER A 12 23.38 -11.76 -12.72
N GLU A 13 23.54 -11.79 -11.40
CA GLU A 13 23.24 -12.97 -10.58
C GLU A 13 21.74 -13.22 -10.48
N LEU A 14 20.92 -12.16 -10.49
CA LEU A 14 19.47 -12.28 -10.56
C LEU A 14 19.04 -12.90 -11.90
N LEU A 15 19.62 -12.48 -13.01
CA LEU A 15 19.37 -13.10 -14.31
C LEU A 15 19.82 -14.57 -14.35
N GLU A 16 20.97 -14.90 -13.75
CA GLU A 16 21.43 -16.29 -13.64
C GLU A 16 20.45 -17.14 -12.83
N MET A 17 20.06 -16.67 -11.64
CA MET A 17 19.12 -17.35 -10.76
C MET A 17 17.74 -17.55 -11.43
N THR A 18 17.22 -16.52 -12.11
CA THR A 18 15.90 -16.56 -12.75
C THR A 18 15.86 -17.32 -14.07
N ASN A 19 17.02 -17.64 -14.66
CA ASN A 19 17.14 -18.53 -15.81
C ASN A 19 17.54 -19.97 -15.42
N HIS A 20 17.92 -20.19 -14.17
CA HIS A 20 18.34 -21.50 -13.69
C HIS A 20 17.17 -22.50 -13.74
N PRO A 21 17.35 -23.75 -14.21
CA PRO A 21 16.26 -24.75 -14.32
C PRO A 21 15.55 -25.08 -13.00
N LYS A 22 16.19 -24.78 -11.87
CA LYS A 22 15.63 -24.95 -10.51
C LYS A 22 15.05 -23.67 -9.92
N PHE A 23 14.83 -22.61 -10.70
CA PHE A 23 14.33 -21.31 -10.22
C PHE A 23 13.17 -21.44 -9.25
N CYS A 24 12.09 -22.12 -9.64
CA CYS A 24 10.90 -22.29 -8.77
C CYS A 24 11.24 -22.95 -7.43
N ARG A 25 12.16 -23.92 -7.42
CA ARG A 25 12.60 -24.60 -6.20
C ARG A 25 13.46 -23.68 -5.32
N LEU A 26 14.36 -22.89 -5.92
CA LEU A 26 15.22 -21.96 -5.20
C LEU A 26 14.38 -20.85 -4.53
N VAL A 27 13.45 -20.27 -5.28
CA VAL A 27 12.53 -19.23 -4.78
C VAL A 27 11.58 -19.78 -3.72
N LEU A 28 11.03 -20.98 -3.90
CA LEU A 28 10.19 -21.61 -2.89
C LEU A 28 10.96 -21.90 -1.59
N GLN A 29 12.22 -22.32 -1.70
CA GLN A 29 13.07 -22.54 -0.55
C GLN A 29 13.33 -21.23 0.21
N GLU A 30 13.76 -20.17 -0.49
CA GLU A 30 14.01 -18.87 0.14
C GLU A 30 12.72 -18.28 0.73
N HIS A 31 11.59 -18.39 0.04
CA HIS A 31 10.28 -18.01 0.59
C HIS A 31 9.98 -18.75 1.89
N THR A 32 10.18 -20.06 1.93
CA THR A 32 10.00 -20.86 3.16
C THR A 32 10.88 -20.34 4.28
N GLU A 33 12.16 -20.06 3.99
CA GLU A 33 13.11 -19.49 4.96
C GLU A 33 12.63 -18.13 5.48
N VAL A 34 12.16 -17.21 4.62
CA VAL A 34 11.56 -15.92 5.02
C VAL A 34 10.32 -16.11 5.91
N MET A 35 9.47 -17.08 5.58
CA MET A 35 8.23 -17.34 6.31
C MET A 35 8.46 -17.98 7.68
N GLU A 36 9.54 -18.74 7.85
CA GLU A 36 9.94 -19.38 9.11
C GLU A 36 10.60 -18.43 10.12
N ILE A 37 11.05 -17.25 9.69
CA ILE A 37 11.66 -16.26 10.60
C ILE A 37 10.63 -15.76 11.61
N PRO A 38 10.87 -15.94 12.92
CA PRO A 38 9.95 -15.45 13.95
C PRO A 38 9.89 -13.93 13.95
N LEU A 39 8.71 -13.38 13.68
CA LEU A 39 8.43 -11.95 13.81
C LEU A 39 8.05 -11.64 15.25
N ARG A 40 8.55 -10.51 15.79
CA ARG A 40 8.23 -10.04 17.13
C ARG A 40 7.35 -8.81 17.05
N GLY A 41 6.25 -8.82 17.78
CA GLY A 41 5.28 -7.74 17.83
C GLY A 41 4.01 -8.21 18.55
N THR A 42 3.10 -7.29 18.81
CA THR A 42 1.78 -7.59 19.36
C THR A 42 0.70 -7.23 18.34
N THR A 43 -0.44 -7.90 18.44
CA THR A 43 -1.61 -7.70 17.55
C THR A 43 -2.87 -7.43 18.36
N SER A 44 -2.67 -6.96 19.59
CA SER A 44 -3.70 -6.84 20.63
C SER A 44 -4.87 -5.96 20.19
N GLN A 45 -4.60 -4.87 19.46
CA GLN A 45 -5.64 -3.96 18.98
C GLN A 45 -6.52 -4.63 17.94
N SER A 46 -5.92 -5.39 17.02
CA SER A 46 -6.68 -6.12 15.99
C SER A 46 -7.53 -7.26 16.56
N LEU A 47 -7.13 -7.83 17.71
CA LEU A 47 -7.82 -8.92 18.40
C LEU A 47 -8.91 -8.43 19.37
N ARG A 48 -9.02 -7.12 19.63
CA ARG A 48 -10.09 -6.57 20.47
C ARG A 48 -11.46 -6.88 19.89
N LYS A 49 -12.42 -7.24 20.75
CA LYS A 49 -13.77 -7.62 20.33
C LYS A 49 -14.47 -6.49 19.59
N GLU A 50 -14.23 -5.25 20.01
CA GLU A 50 -14.78 -4.02 19.46
C GLU A 50 -14.26 -3.76 18.03
N ASN A 51 -13.03 -4.19 17.74
CA ASN A 51 -12.37 -4.00 16.44
C ASN A 51 -12.62 -5.16 15.47
N SER A 52 -13.13 -6.30 15.94
CA SER A 52 -13.32 -7.51 15.12
C SER A 52 -14.13 -7.27 13.84
N LYS A 53 -15.16 -6.43 13.90
CA LYS A 53 -16.01 -6.07 12.74
C LYS A 53 -15.33 -5.17 11.71
N LYS A 54 -14.24 -4.51 12.11
CA LYS A 54 -13.43 -3.65 11.23
C LYS A 54 -12.39 -4.45 10.43
N ASN A 55 -12.16 -5.71 10.82
CA ASN A 55 -11.24 -6.61 10.13
C ASN A 55 -12.01 -7.41 9.07
N ARG A 56 -11.56 -7.39 7.82
CA ARG A 56 -12.15 -8.24 6.78
C ARG A 56 -11.95 -9.73 7.08
N PHE A 57 -10.79 -10.07 7.64
CA PHE A 57 -10.40 -11.43 7.99
C PHE A 57 -9.84 -11.46 9.41
N SER A 58 -10.43 -12.31 10.26
CA SER A 58 -10.02 -12.43 11.68
C SER A 58 -8.65 -13.08 11.86
N ASN A 59 -8.20 -13.88 10.89
CA ASN A 59 -6.92 -14.55 10.90
C ASN A 59 -5.77 -13.73 10.28
N ILE A 60 -6.06 -12.52 9.78
CA ILE A 60 -5.05 -11.60 9.28
C ILE A 60 -4.74 -10.56 10.37
N PRO A 61 -3.62 -10.69 11.08
CA PRO A 61 -3.26 -9.76 12.14
C PRO A 61 -2.88 -8.37 11.61
N CYS A 62 -3.08 -7.36 12.44
CA CYS A 62 -2.51 -6.02 12.27
C CYS A 62 -1.49 -5.80 13.39
N TRP A 63 -0.26 -5.43 13.04
CA TRP A 63 0.78 -5.17 14.04
C TRP A 63 0.46 -3.91 14.83
N ASP A 64 0.60 -3.94 16.16
CA ASP A 64 0.32 -2.79 17.02
C ASP A 64 1.38 -1.68 16.87
N HIS A 65 2.67 -2.03 16.69
CA HIS A 65 3.78 -1.06 16.69
C HIS A 65 3.87 -0.22 15.41
N SER A 66 3.28 -0.68 14.32
CA SER A 66 3.29 -0.02 13.01
C SER A 66 1.88 0.28 12.51
N ARG A 67 0.83 0.07 13.31
CA ARG A 67 -0.55 0.37 12.89
C ARG A 67 -0.70 1.87 12.64
N VAL A 68 -1.53 2.19 11.66
CA VAL A 68 -2.03 3.55 11.52
C VAL A 68 -3.08 3.79 12.61
N VAL A 69 -2.96 4.90 13.33
CA VAL A 69 -3.92 5.33 14.34
C VAL A 69 -4.67 6.52 13.76
N ILE A 70 -5.99 6.43 13.68
CA ILE A 70 -6.84 7.54 13.25
C ILE A 70 -7.47 8.21 14.47
N ASN A 71 -7.79 9.51 14.41
CA ASN A 71 -8.40 10.16 15.58
C ASN A 71 -9.82 9.61 15.84
N ALA A 72 -10.18 9.39 17.11
CA ALA A 72 -11.49 8.84 17.48
C ALA A 72 -12.66 9.79 17.11
N ARG A 73 -12.43 11.11 17.21
CA ARG A 73 -13.36 12.17 16.79
C ARG A 73 -12.57 13.38 16.31
N GLU A 74 -13.01 14.04 15.24
CA GLU A 74 -12.76 15.48 15.13
C GLU A 74 -13.70 16.11 16.15
N SER A 75 -13.19 16.48 17.32
CA SER A 75 -14.02 17.08 18.35
C SER A 75 -14.52 18.44 17.86
N LEU A 76 -15.78 18.50 17.42
CA LEU A 76 -16.59 19.69 17.58
C LEU A 76 -16.77 19.92 19.08
N THR A 77 -15.81 20.62 19.70
CA THR A 77 -16.22 21.54 20.77
C THR A 77 -16.44 22.88 20.10
N SER A 78 -17.71 23.18 19.85
CA SER A 78 -18.22 24.50 19.50
C SER A 78 -18.13 25.49 20.70
N PHE A 79 -17.10 25.35 21.53
CA PHE A 79 -16.74 26.27 22.60
C PHE A 79 -15.25 26.57 22.43
N ASP A 80 -14.94 27.86 22.20
CA ASP A 80 -13.63 28.46 21.94
C ASP A 80 -13.16 28.52 20.47
N VAL A 81 -14.00 29.15 19.64
CA VAL A 81 -13.55 29.90 18.45
C VAL A 81 -12.76 31.12 18.94
N GLY A 82 -11.48 30.93 19.27
CA GLY A 82 -10.64 32.03 19.74
C GLY A 82 -9.14 31.82 19.64
N ASP A 83 -8.65 30.58 19.66
CA ASP A 83 -7.21 30.32 19.66
C ASP A 83 -6.91 28.93 19.08
N TRP A 84 -7.18 28.75 17.78
CA TRP A 84 -6.82 27.52 17.06
C TRP A 84 -5.30 27.51 16.82
N ASP A 85 -4.58 26.77 17.68
CA ASP A 85 -3.15 26.49 17.54
C ASP A 85 -2.98 25.06 16.98
N PRO A 86 -2.57 24.91 15.70
CA PRO A 86 -2.38 23.60 15.08
C PRO A 86 -1.26 22.75 15.74
N SER A 87 -0.47 23.31 16.66
CA SER A 87 0.53 22.56 17.44
C SER A 87 -0.01 21.87 18.70
N ARG A 88 -1.29 22.08 19.06
CA ARG A 88 -1.93 21.52 20.27
C ARG A 88 -2.79 20.28 20.04
N GLN A 89 -2.58 19.56 18.93
CA GLN A 89 -3.27 18.29 18.71
C GLN A 89 -2.72 17.23 19.68
N GLU A 90 -3.25 17.21 20.90
CA GLU A 90 -3.08 16.06 21.80
C GLU A 90 -3.81 14.89 21.15
N VAL A 91 -3.06 14.03 20.46
CA VAL A 91 -3.50 12.66 20.16
C VAL A 91 -3.73 12.02 21.52
N THR A 92 -4.98 12.02 22.00
CA THR A 92 -5.33 11.25 23.18
C THR A 92 -5.13 9.79 22.80
N SER A 93 -3.96 9.26 23.15
CA SER A 93 -3.56 7.87 22.98
C SER A 93 -4.35 6.93 23.90
N GLU A 94 -5.60 7.27 24.21
CA GLU A 94 -6.52 6.35 24.84
C GLU A 94 -6.95 5.35 23.78
N ASP A 95 -6.62 4.08 24.01
CA ASP A 95 -6.97 2.98 23.11
C ASP A 95 -8.49 2.79 23.05
N ASN A 96 -9.15 3.53 22.16
CA ASN A 96 -10.57 3.41 21.84
C ASN A 96 -10.71 2.69 20.49
N ALA A 97 -11.72 1.82 20.37
CA ALA A 97 -12.08 1.16 19.12
C ALA A 97 -12.23 2.14 17.95
N GLU A 98 -12.66 3.39 18.21
CA GLU A 98 -12.79 4.45 17.19
C GLU A 98 -11.46 4.82 16.51
N ASN A 99 -10.30 4.61 17.17
CA ASN A 99 -8.98 4.94 16.61
C ASN A 99 -8.36 3.83 15.73
N TYR A 100 -9.05 2.69 15.62
CA TYR A 100 -8.55 1.52 14.93
C TYR A 100 -9.03 1.46 13.48
N ILE A 101 -8.06 1.24 12.59
CA ILE A 101 -8.21 0.83 11.20
C ILE A 101 -7.19 -0.28 10.90
N HIS A 102 -7.55 -1.25 10.07
CA HIS A 102 -6.67 -2.38 9.73
C HIS A 102 -5.67 -1.97 8.63
N ALA A 103 -4.70 -1.16 9.02
CA ALA A 103 -3.64 -0.65 8.17
C ALA A 103 -2.32 -0.50 8.95
N ASN A 104 -1.20 -0.70 8.28
CA ASN A 104 0.13 -0.46 8.86
C ASN A 104 0.98 0.42 7.94
N TYR A 105 1.83 1.26 8.54
CA TYR A 105 2.91 1.88 7.80
C TYR A 105 3.92 0.83 7.35
N VAL A 106 4.49 1.04 6.17
CA VAL A 106 5.55 0.21 5.59
C VAL A 106 6.61 1.14 5.00
N ASP A 107 7.87 0.82 5.26
CA ASP A 107 9.00 1.59 4.75
C ASP A 107 9.22 1.35 3.25
N GLY A 108 9.71 2.40 2.61
CA GLY A 108 10.35 2.35 1.31
C GLY A 108 11.81 1.91 1.39
N PHE A 109 12.46 1.89 0.22
CA PHE A 109 13.90 1.78 0.18
C PHE A 109 14.55 3.12 0.58
N LYS A 110 15.15 3.15 1.78
CA LYS A 110 15.74 4.35 2.44
C LYS A 110 14.74 5.48 2.72
N GLU A 111 13.45 5.17 2.78
CA GLU A 111 12.37 6.12 3.05
C GLU A 111 11.46 5.53 4.13
N VAL A 112 11.34 6.20 5.28
CA VAL A 112 10.51 5.72 6.41
C VAL A 112 9.05 6.00 6.11
N ASN A 113 8.16 5.06 6.42
CA ASN A 113 6.71 5.21 6.22
C ASN A 113 6.33 5.68 4.80
N LYS A 114 7.01 5.17 3.76
CA LYS A 114 6.69 5.48 2.36
C LYS A 114 5.28 5.03 1.97
N TYR A 115 4.82 3.94 2.56
CA TYR A 115 3.53 3.34 2.25
C TYR A 115 2.66 3.19 3.50
N ILE A 116 1.36 3.14 3.28
CA ILE A 116 0.40 2.54 4.18
C ILE A 116 -0.21 1.33 3.49
N CYS A 117 0.02 0.13 4.03
CA CYS A 117 -0.63 -1.08 3.57
C CYS A 117 -1.93 -1.30 4.35
N ALA A 118 -3.07 -1.18 3.66
CA ALA A 118 -4.40 -1.29 4.26
C ALA A 118 -5.19 -2.46 3.65
N GLN A 119 -6.11 -3.04 4.43
CA GLN A 119 -7.14 -3.91 3.83
C GLN A 119 -8.08 -3.07 2.94
N THR A 120 -8.72 -3.69 1.96
CA THR A 120 -9.80 -3.03 1.22
C THR A 120 -10.92 -2.64 2.18
N PRO A 121 -11.42 -1.40 2.12
CA PRO A 121 -12.52 -0.95 2.97
C PRO A 121 -13.72 -1.89 2.91
N LEU A 122 -14.26 -2.24 4.08
CA LEU A 122 -15.60 -2.79 4.22
C LEU A 122 -16.63 -1.68 4.09
N GLU A 123 -17.89 -2.05 3.83
CA GLU A 123 -19.03 -1.12 3.78
C GLU A 123 -19.04 -0.15 4.97
N ASP A 124 -18.88 -0.66 6.19
CA ASP A 124 -18.93 0.13 7.43
C ASP A 124 -17.60 0.83 7.79
N THR A 125 -16.56 0.72 6.96
CA THR A 125 -15.21 1.26 7.26
C THR A 125 -14.71 2.30 6.27
N TRP A 126 -15.51 2.66 5.27
CA TRP A 126 -15.12 3.68 4.29
C TRP A 126 -14.83 5.04 4.92
N GLU A 127 -15.64 5.48 5.89
CA GLU A 127 -15.36 6.73 6.61
C GLU A 127 -13.99 6.68 7.29
N SER A 128 -13.65 5.57 7.97
CA SER A 128 -12.33 5.38 8.57
C SER A 128 -11.21 5.36 7.54
N PHE A 129 -11.45 4.81 6.35
CA PHE A 129 -10.47 4.80 5.26
C PHE A 129 -10.21 6.21 4.72
N PHE A 130 -11.25 7.01 4.49
CA PHE A 130 -11.08 8.41 4.11
C PHE A 130 -10.46 9.25 5.20
N LYS A 131 -10.78 8.96 6.47
CA LYS A 131 -10.12 9.58 7.61
C LYS A 131 -8.62 9.30 7.63
N LEU A 132 -8.22 8.05 7.38
CA LEU A 132 -6.81 7.68 7.21
C LEU A 132 -6.15 8.49 6.09
N ILE A 133 -6.77 8.52 4.90
CA ILE A 133 -6.23 9.27 3.75
C ILE A 133 -6.06 10.75 4.11
N TRP A 134 -7.06 11.33 4.76
CA TRP A 134 -7.10 12.73 5.14
C TRP A 134 -6.04 13.07 6.18
N GLU A 135 -6.01 12.36 7.31
CA GLU A 135 -5.09 12.62 8.42
C GLU A 135 -3.63 12.34 8.07
N GLN A 136 -3.38 11.40 7.16
CA GLN A 136 -2.03 11.06 6.70
C GLN A 136 -1.58 11.88 5.50
N GLU A 137 -2.40 12.82 5.02
CA GLU A 137 -2.10 13.66 3.85
C GLU A 137 -1.74 12.84 2.60
N SER A 138 -2.28 11.62 2.51
CA SER A 138 -2.06 10.71 1.39
C SER A 138 -2.85 11.19 0.18
N GLN A 139 -2.16 11.34 -0.96
CA GLN A 139 -2.81 11.75 -2.21
C GLN A 139 -2.77 10.69 -3.30
N VAL A 140 -1.99 9.62 -3.13
CA VAL A 140 -1.89 8.52 -4.07
C VAL A 140 -2.38 7.24 -3.42
N ILE A 141 -3.31 6.57 -4.10
CA ILE A 141 -3.86 5.28 -3.71
C ILE A 141 -3.56 4.27 -4.81
N VAL A 142 -3.07 3.09 -4.42
CA VAL A 142 -2.92 1.92 -5.29
C VAL A 142 -3.91 0.86 -4.83
N SER A 143 -4.94 0.65 -5.65
CA SER A 143 -5.95 -0.38 -5.42
C SER A 143 -5.61 -1.63 -6.22
N LEU A 144 -5.34 -2.71 -5.50
CA LEU A 144 -5.06 -4.04 -6.02
C LEU A 144 -6.22 -4.99 -5.67
N THR A 145 -7.45 -4.45 -5.74
CA THR A 145 -8.69 -5.22 -5.55
C THR A 145 -9.09 -5.93 -6.83
N ASP A 146 -9.59 -7.15 -6.66
CA ASP A 146 -10.10 -8.00 -7.72
C ASP A 146 -11.63 -8.01 -7.62
N ILE A 147 -12.32 -7.62 -8.70
CA ILE A 147 -13.79 -7.52 -8.73
C ILE A 147 -14.47 -8.85 -8.46
N ASP A 148 -13.82 -9.97 -8.78
CA ASP A 148 -14.39 -11.30 -8.66
C ASP A 148 -14.23 -11.86 -7.24
N ARG A 149 -13.33 -11.28 -6.44
CA ARG A 149 -12.97 -11.77 -5.10
C ARG A 149 -13.43 -10.88 -3.96
N ASP A 150 -13.54 -9.58 -4.22
CA ASP A 150 -13.97 -8.62 -3.23
C ASP A 150 -15.48 -8.35 -3.33
N HIS A 151 -16.10 -8.00 -2.21
CA HIS A 151 -17.51 -7.60 -2.22
C HIS A 151 -17.65 -6.24 -2.93
N GLU A 152 -18.60 -6.08 -3.86
CA GLU A 152 -18.78 -4.87 -4.70
C GLU A 152 -18.69 -3.55 -3.92
N LYS A 153 -19.40 -3.46 -2.78
CA LYS A 153 -19.35 -2.29 -1.88
C LYS A 153 -17.95 -1.96 -1.29
N SER A 154 -16.97 -2.84 -1.46
CA SER A 154 -15.58 -2.63 -1.02
C SER A 154 -14.75 -1.86 -2.05
N PHE A 155 -15.20 -1.79 -3.30
CA PHE A 155 -14.47 -1.16 -4.40
C PHE A 155 -15.34 -0.29 -5.30
N TYR A 156 -16.63 -0.13 -4.99
CA TYR A 156 -17.59 0.60 -5.84
C TYR A 156 -17.15 2.03 -6.17
N LEU A 157 -16.40 2.69 -5.28
CA LEU A 157 -15.86 4.02 -5.54
C LEU A 157 -14.93 4.03 -6.76
N TRP A 158 -14.21 2.92 -6.99
CA TRP A 158 -13.26 2.78 -8.09
C TRP A 158 -13.96 2.54 -9.43
N THR A 159 -15.19 2.01 -9.42
CA THR A 159 -16.03 1.78 -10.61
C THR A 159 -17.06 2.89 -10.83
N THR A 160 -17.07 3.91 -9.98
CA THR A 160 -18.04 5.00 -10.04
C THR A 160 -17.71 5.98 -11.19
N PRO A 161 -18.69 6.37 -12.02
CA PRO A 161 -18.43 7.23 -13.18
C PRO A 161 -18.12 8.68 -12.79
N LYS A 162 -17.47 9.38 -13.71
CA LYS A 162 -17.17 10.82 -13.59
C LYS A 162 -18.42 11.64 -13.27
N GLY A 163 -18.28 12.59 -12.35
CA GLY A 163 -19.33 13.50 -11.92
C GLY A 163 -20.20 12.97 -10.78
N SER A 164 -20.12 11.68 -10.47
CA SER A 164 -20.80 11.11 -9.31
C SER A 164 -20.17 11.59 -7.99
N GLU A 165 -21.02 11.64 -6.97
CA GLU A 165 -20.67 12.06 -5.63
C GLU A 165 -21.22 11.03 -4.63
N THR A 166 -20.44 10.67 -3.63
CA THR A 166 -20.86 9.75 -2.57
C THR A 166 -20.38 10.22 -1.22
N THR A 167 -21.26 10.12 -0.22
CA THR A 167 -20.97 10.55 1.16
C THR A 167 -20.61 9.34 2.02
N PHE A 168 -19.50 9.45 2.73
CA PHE A 168 -18.96 8.47 3.67
C PHE A 168 -18.77 9.12 5.03
N GLY A 169 -19.82 9.11 5.85
CA GLY A 169 -19.80 9.78 7.14
C GLY A 169 -19.52 11.29 7.01
N SER A 170 -18.43 11.79 7.59
CA SER A 170 -18.01 13.19 7.45
C SER A 170 -17.37 13.55 6.10
N PHE A 171 -17.03 12.58 5.27
CA PHE A 171 -16.37 12.81 3.98
C PHE A 171 -17.34 12.74 2.79
N VAL A 172 -17.10 13.56 1.78
CA VAL A 172 -17.77 13.51 0.48
C VAL A 172 -16.71 13.26 -0.58
N ALA A 173 -16.86 12.18 -1.35
CA ALA A 173 -15.97 11.83 -2.44
C ALA A 173 -16.67 12.11 -3.78
N LYS A 174 -16.07 12.99 -4.58
CA LYS A 174 -16.58 13.35 -5.91
C LYS A 174 -15.59 12.92 -7.00
N ILE A 175 -16.07 12.16 -7.98
CA ILE A 175 -15.24 11.69 -9.09
C ILE A 175 -15.03 12.82 -10.10
N LEU A 176 -13.80 13.29 -10.22
CA LEU A 176 -13.42 14.39 -11.11
C LEU A 176 -13.08 13.91 -12.51
N ASP A 177 -12.37 12.79 -12.61
CA ASP A 177 -11.89 12.23 -13.87
C ASP A 177 -11.68 10.72 -13.72
N VAL A 178 -11.96 9.98 -14.79
CA VAL A 178 -11.71 8.53 -14.91
C VAL A 178 -10.98 8.31 -16.23
N ARG A 179 -9.82 7.66 -16.18
CA ARG A 179 -9.04 7.29 -17.36
C ARG A 179 -8.73 5.81 -17.29
N GLU A 180 -9.25 5.08 -18.25
CA GLU A 180 -8.95 3.67 -18.44
C GLU A 180 -7.66 3.58 -19.25
N GLU A 181 -6.64 2.99 -18.64
CA GLU A 181 -5.40 2.59 -19.31
C GLU A 181 -5.47 1.07 -19.58
N LEU A 182 -4.45 0.49 -20.20
CA LEU A 182 -4.47 -0.93 -20.57
C LEU A 182 -4.62 -1.86 -19.37
N SER A 183 -3.90 -1.54 -18.27
CA SER A 183 -3.72 -2.43 -17.13
C SER A 183 -4.31 -1.92 -15.81
N PHE A 184 -4.73 -0.65 -15.78
CA PHE A 184 -5.31 -0.01 -14.62
C PHE A 184 -6.24 1.14 -15.01
N THR A 185 -7.11 1.51 -14.09
CA THR A 185 -7.94 2.72 -14.18
C THR A 185 -7.40 3.79 -13.24
N LYS A 186 -7.10 4.97 -13.78
CA LYS A 186 -6.72 6.15 -13.01
C LYS A 186 -7.96 7.02 -12.74
N THR A 187 -8.29 7.17 -11.47
CA THR A 187 -9.45 7.96 -11.01
C THR A 187 -9.00 9.13 -10.15
N ARG A 188 -9.32 10.36 -10.56
CA ARG A 188 -9.13 11.56 -9.74
C ARG A 188 -10.37 11.81 -8.91
N VAL A 189 -10.20 11.96 -7.61
CA VAL A 189 -11.30 12.13 -6.65
C VAL A 189 -11.05 13.38 -5.81
N MET A 190 -12.06 14.24 -5.71
CA MET A 190 -12.07 15.30 -4.70
C MET A 190 -12.69 14.73 -3.43
N ILE A 191 -11.91 14.72 -2.35
CA ILE A 191 -12.42 14.43 -1.01
C ILE A 191 -12.68 15.76 -0.31
N THR A 192 -13.90 15.95 0.18
CA THR A 192 -14.28 17.09 1.01
C THR A 192 -14.58 16.61 2.42
N ASN A 193 -13.90 17.17 3.42
CA ASN A 193 -14.26 16.99 4.81
C ASN A 193 -15.37 18.00 5.16
N LYS A 194 -16.57 17.52 5.48
CA LYS A 194 -17.74 18.38 5.79
C LYS A 194 -17.61 19.14 7.11
N ILE A 195 -16.73 18.71 8.00
CA ILE A 195 -16.53 19.35 9.31
C ILE A 195 -15.63 20.58 9.17
N THR A 196 -14.52 20.43 8.44
CA THR A 196 -13.58 21.52 8.19
C THR A 196 -13.92 22.35 6.96
N GLU A 197 -14.86 21.88 6.13
CA GLU A 197 -15.25 22.48 4.85
C GLU A 197 -14.07 22.63 3.87
N THR A 198 -13.05 21.79 4.01
CA THR A 198 -11.88 21.79 3.14
C THR A 198 -11.90 20.58 2.21
N SER A 199 -11.29 20.75 1.04
CA SER A 199 -11.22 19.72 0.02
C SER A 199 -9.77 19.43 -0.39
N ARG A 200 -9.49 18.17 -0.67
CA ARG A 200 -8.19 17.69 -1.17
C ARG A 200 -8.45 16.77 -2.36
N GLU A 201 -7.60 16.87 -3.37
CA GLU A 201 -7.63 15.95 -4.49
C GLU A 201 -6.73 14.75 -4.19
N ILE A 202 -7.22 13.56 -4.54
CA ILE A 202 -6.45 12.33 -4.51
C ILE A 202 -6.54 11.63 -5.87
N THR A 203 -5.56 10.77 -6.14
CA THR A 203 -5.51 9.92 -7.32
C THR A 203 -5.50 8.46 -6.89
N ASN A 204 -6.49 7.70 -7.37
CA ASN A 204 -6.55 6.25 -7.22
C ASN A 204 -6.12 5.57 -8.52
N PHE A 205 -5.13 4.69 -8.43
CA PHE A 205 -4.73 3.78 -9.48
C PHE A 205 -5.27 2.39 -9.14
N TRP A 206 -6.30 1.94 -9.86
CA TRP A 206 -6.90 0.63 -9.64
C TRP A 206 -6.45 -0.34 -10.71
N PHE A 207 -5.70 -1.37 -10.32
CA PHE A 207 -5.23 -2.41 -11.22
C PHE A 207 -6.40 -3.30 -11.67
N THR A 208 -6.61 -3.37 -12.97
CA THR A 208 -7.76 -4.05 -13.61
C THR A 208 -7.35 -5.34 -14.31
N ASP A 209 -6.06 -5.54 -14.59
CA ASP A 209 -5.55 -6.73 -15.29
C ASP A 209 -5.27 -7.91 -14.33
N TRP A 210 -6.30 -8.33 -13.60
CA TRP A 210 -6.28 -9.58 -12.86
C TRP A 210 -6.66 -10.74 -13.78
N PRO A 211 -5.78 -11.72 -14.05
CA PRO A 211 -6.19 -12.92 -14.75
C PRO A 211 -6.97 -13.85 -13.83
N ASP A 212 -7.70 -14.81 -14.39
CA ASP A 212 -8.58 -15.77 -13.67
C ASP A 212 -7.91 -16.50 -12.48
N ASN A 213 -6.58 -16.63 -12.49
CA ASN A 213 -5.81 -17.26 -11.40
C ASN A 213 -5.29 -16.26 -10.34
N SER A 214 -5.56 -14.97 -10.51
CA SER A 214 -5.21 -13.83 -9.63
C SER A 214 -3.73 -13.68 -9.29
N ILE A 215 -2.89 -14.01 -10.28
CA ILE A 215 -1.47 -13.65 -10.36
C ILE A 215 -1.33 -12.84 -11.64
N PRO A 216 -0.99 -11.53 -11.62
CA PRO A 216 -0.84 -10.73 -12.83
C PRO A 216 0.03 -11.48 -13.83
N THR A 217 -0.54 -11.84 -14.98
CA THR A 217 0.21 -12.51 -16.05
C THR A 217 1.09 -11.52 -16.80
N GLY A 218 0.72 -10.25 -16.73
CA GLY A 218 1.44 -9.11 -17.28
C GLY A 218 2.46 -8.51 -16.31
N MET A 219 3.75 -8.82 -16.50
CA MET A 219 4.83 -8.12 -15.78
C MET A 219 4.96 -6.67 -16.26
N GLU A 220 4.71 -6.44 -17.55
CA GLU A 220 4.74 -5.13 -18.20
C GLU A 220 3.69 -4.20 -17.61
N GLU A 221 2.46 -4.68 -17.53
CA GLU A 221 1.29 -4.03 -16.97
C GLU A 221 1.50 -3.64 -15.50
N PHE A 222 2.07 -4.54 -14.70
CA PHE A 222 2.40 -4.25 -13.31
C PHE A 222 3.50 -3.19 -13.17
N VAL A 223 4.52 -3.23 -14.04
CA VAL A 223 5.59 -2.23 -14.09
C VAL A 223 5.07 -0.88 -14.55
N GLU A 224 4.14 -0.85 -15.52
CA GLU A 224 3.49 0.36 -15.99
C GLU A 224 2.71 1.05 -14.86
N LEU A 225 1.86 0.30 -14.14
CA LEU A 225 1.17 0.78 -12.95
C LEU A 225 2.17 1.38 -11.94
N ARG A 226 3.21 0.63 -11.58
CA ARG A 226 4.24 1.07 -10.63
C ARG A 226 4.88 2.39 -11.09
N ASN A 227 5.27 2.47 -12.35
CA ASN A 227 5.93 3.66 -12.90
C ASN A 227 4.99 4.87 -12.83
N LYS A 228 3.71 4.70 -13.20
CA LYS A 228 2.70 5.77 -13.15
C LYS A 228 2.40 6.24 -11.73
N VAL A 229 2.38 5.33 -10.76
CA VAL A 229 2.25 5.64 -9.33
C VAL A 229 3.46 6.45 -8.84
N ASN A 230 4.67 6.00 -9.16
CA ASN A 230 5.90 6.69 -8.74
C ASN A 230 6.05 8.06 -9.41
N GLU A 231 5.68 8.19 -10.69
CA GLU A 231 5.62 9.47 -11.42
C GLU A 231 4.67 10.46 -10.74
N GLU A 232 3.47 10.00 -10.37
CA GLU A 232 2.47 10.84 -9.71
C GLU A 232 2.93 11.25 -8.30
N GLN A 233 3.43 10.31 -7.50
CA GLN A 233 3.97 10.61 -6.17
C GLN A 233 5.13 11.61 -6.26
N ALA A 234 6.10 11.40 -7.17
CA ALA A 234 7.22 12.32 -7.34
C ALA A 234 6.77 13.72 -7.81
N ARG A 235 5.76 13.80 -8.67
CA ARG A 235 5.16 15.07 -9.10
C ARG A 235 4.54 15.81 -7.90
N LEU A 236 3.81 15.09 -7.06
CA LEU A 236 3.15 15.65 -5.87
C LEU A 236 4.15 16.05 -4.79
N ILE A 237 5.22 15.29 -4.58
CA ILE A 237 6.31 15.67 -3.65
C ILE A 237 6.91 17.02 -4.07
N LYS A 238 7.28 17.16 -5.35
CA LYS A 238 7.81 18.43 -5.87
C LYS A 238 6.84 19.60 -5.71
N GLN A 239 5.54 19.35 -5.87
CA GLN A 239 4.51 20.36 -5.68
C GLN A 239 4.40 20.75 -4.20
N ALA A 240 4.35 19.77 -3.28
CA ALA A 240 4.28 20.01 -1.85
C ALA A 240 5.53 20.75 -1.33
N GLU A 241 6.73 20.42 -1.84
CA GLU A 241 7.97 21.14 -1.51
C GLU A 241 7.89 22.63 -1.87
N ASN A 242 7.32 22.97 -3.04
CA ASN A 242 7.12 24.36 -3.44
C ASN A 242 6.12 25.09 -2.53
N ASP A 243 5.11 24.36 -2.04
CA ASP A 243 4.05 24.88 -1.17
C ASP A 243 4.43 24.82 0.33
N SER A 244 5.67 24.42 0.67
CA SER A 244 6.15 24.20 2.05
C SER A 244 5.28 23.22 2.85
N GLN A 245 4.75 22.21 2.17
CA GLN A 245 3.94 21.13 2.72
C GLN A 245 4.70 19.79 2.61
N THR A 246 4.30 18.81 3.43
CA THR A 246 4.79 17.44 3.33
C THR A 246 3.74 16.57 2.67
N LEU A 247 4.12 15.78 1.67
CA LEU A 247 3.23 14.78 1.10
C LEU A 247 3.19 13.53 1.97
N GLY A 248 1.99 12.98 2.18
CA GLY A 248 1.79 11.73 2.88
C GLY A 248 2.26 10.47 2.15
N PRO A 249 2.21 9.31 2.84
CA PRO A 249 2.51 8.01 2.26
C PRO A 249 1.55 7.63 1.12
N ILE A 250 2.02 6.75 0.23
CA ILE A 250 1.18 6.08 -0.75
C ILE A 250 0.32 5.04 -0.03
N VAL A 251 -1.01 5.10 -0.17
CA VAL A 251 -1.90 4.07 0.38
C VAL A 251 -1.98 2.92 -0.61
N VAL A 252 -1.50 1.74 -0.24
CA VAL A 252 -1.58 0.52 -1.06
C VAL A 252 -2.55 -0.44 -0.38
N HIS A 253 -3.61 -0.85 -1.09
CA HIS A 253 -4.55 -1.81 -0.54
C HIS A 253 -4.89 -2.94 -1.51
N CYS A 254 -5.20 -4.09 -0.93
CA CYS A 254 -5.79 -5.25 -1.59
C CYS A 254 -6.77 -5.88 -0.59
N SER A 255 -7.45 -6.98 -0.94
CA SER A 255 -8.45 -7.60 -0.06
C SER A 255 -8.03 -7.68 1.42
N THR A 256 -6.85 -8.26 1.71
CA THR A 256 -6.27 -8.34 3.06
C THR A 256 -5.32 -7.19 3.41
N GLY A 257 -4.84 -6.44 2.42
CA GLY A 257 -3.75 -5.48 2.59
C GLY A 257 -2.39 -6.09 2.92
N THR A 258 -2.18 -7.37 2.60
CA THR A 258 -0.92 -8.09 2.91
C THR A 258 -0.31 -8.77 1.68
N GLY A 259 -1.12 -9.46 0.87
CA GLY A 259 -0.65 -10.19 -0.30
C GLY A 259 -0.09 -9.27 -1.37
N TRP A 260 -0.93 -8.85 -2.31
CA TRP A 260 -0.52 -8.01 -3.44
C TRP A 260 -0.07 -6.60 -3.03
N ALA A 261 -0.63 -6.04 -1.95
CA ALA A 261 -0.13 -4.79 -1.39
C ALA A 261 1.34 -4.92 -0.93
N GLY A 262 1.67 -6.02 -0.24
CA GLY A 262 3.06 -6.33 0.14
C GLY A 262 3.95 -6.60 -1.07
N THR A 263 3.44 -7.31 -2.08
CA THR A 263 4.15 -7.59 -3.33
C THR A 263 4.51 -6.31 -4.09
N PHE A 264 3.56 -5.36 -4.20
CA PHE A 264 3.81 -4.06 -4.81
C PHE A 264 4.92 -3.30 -4.08
N CYS A 265 4.84 -3.22 -2.75
CA CYS A 265 5.88 -2.56 -1.93
C CYS A 265 7.23 -3.26 -2.09
N ALA A 266 7.26 -4.60 -2.10
CA ALA A 266 8.48 -5.39 -2.24
C ALA A 266 9.14 -5.17 -3.61
N ILE A 267 8.37 -5.20 -4.69
CA ILE A 267 8.85 -4.92 -6.05
C ILE A 267 9.38 -3.49 -6.14
N ASN A 268 8.62 -2.51 -5.64
CA ASN A 268 9.01 -1.11 -5.72
C ASN A 268 10.32 -0.86 -4.97
N ASN A 269 10.44 -1.37 -3.75
CA ASN A 269 11.66 -1.27 -2.95
C ASN A 269 12.83 -2.03 -3.57
N SER A 270 12.59 -3.19 -4.17
CA SER A 270 13.63 -4.02 -4.79
C SER A 270 14.23 -3.33 -6.01
N LEU A 271 13.39 -2.72 -6.86
CA LEU A 271 13.83 -1.95 -8.02
C LEU A 271 14.58 -0.69 -7.58
N GLU A 272 14.11 0.03 -6.55
CA GLU A 272 14.82 1.19 -6.00
C GLU A 272 16.18 0.81 -5.38
N GLN A 273 16.28 -0.35 -4.72
CA GLN A 273 17.55 -0.87 -4.20
C GLN A 273 18.50 -1.18 -5.36
N LEU A 274 18.03 -1.95 -6.34
CA LEU A 274 18.83 -2.34 -7.50
C LEU A 274 19.34 -1.11 -8.28
N GLU A 275 18.50 -0.09 -8.45
CA GLU A 275 18.88 1.16 -9.11
C GLU A 275 20.01 1.88 -8.36
N LYS A 276 19.88 2.02 -7.04
CA LYS A 276 20.78 2.84 -6.20
C LYS A 276 22.05 2.11 -5.76
N GLU A 277 21.97 0.81 -5.49
CA GLU A 277 23.07 0.00 -4.92
C GLU A 277 23.66 -1.00 -5.92
N LYS A 278 23.02 -1.22 -7.07
CA LYS A 278 23.41 -2.20 -8.10
C LYS A 278 23.33 -3.66 -7.65
N GLU A 279 22.76 -3.87 -6.47
CA GLU A 279 22.48 -5.15 -5.86
C GLU A 279 21.11 -5.10 -5.17
N VAL A 280 20.50 -6.24 -4.91
CA VAL A 280 19.18 -6.32 -4.26
C VAL A 280 19.05 -7.58 -3.42
N SER A 281 18.41 -7.47 -2.25
CA SER A 281 17.99 -8.63 -1.46
C SER A 281 16.47 -8.66 -1.28
N VAL A 282 15.79 -9.46 -2.10
CA VAL A 282 14.33 -9.62 -2.05
C VAL A 282 13.91 -10.21 -0.69
N GLY A 283 14.68 -11.16 -0.16
CA GLY A 283 14.40 -11.79 1.14
C GLY A 283 14.46 -10.80 2.30
N GLU A 284 15.48 -9.94 2.35
CA GLU A 284 15.59 -8.91 3.39
C GLU A 284 14.48 -7.85 3.28
N ILE A 285 14.17 -7.41 2.06
CA ILE A 285 13.09 -6.45 1.81
C ILE A 285 11.74 -7.04 2.26
N VAL A 286 11.42 -8.26 1.86
CA VAL A 286 10.16 -8.91 2.26
C VAL A 286 10.11 -9.14 3.76
N LEU A 287 11.22 -9.56 4.39
CA LEU A 287 11.27 -9.71 5.84
C LEU A 287 11.03 -8.38 6.56
N LYS A 288 11.65 -7.28 6.08
CA LYS A 288 11.44 -5.93 6.62
C LYS A 288 9.97 -5.53 6.50
N ILE A 289 9.37 -5.67 5.31
CA ILE A 289 7.94 -5.38 5.11
C ILE A 289 7.08 -6.22 6.05
N ARG A 290 7.37 -7.52 6.22
CA ARG A 290 6.64 -8.40 7.14
C ARG A 290 6.72 -7.98 8.61
N SER A 291 7.84 -7.39 9.01
CA SER A 291 8.01 -6.83 10.36
C SER A 291 7.13 -5.59 10.61
N GLN A 292 6.64 -4.94 9.56
CA GLN A 292 5.80 -3.74 9.62
C GLN A 292 4.34 -4.02 9.22
N ARG A 293 4.10 -4.93 8.28
CA ARG A 293 2.77 -5.44 7.90
C ARG A 293 2.81 -6.96 7.91
N HIS A 294 2.21 -7.57 8.93
CA HIS A 294 2.21 -9.02 9.12
C HIS A 294 1.68 -9.73 7.87
N SER A 295 2.14 -10.96 7.62
CA SER A 295 1.68 -11.82 6.52
C SER A 295 1.91 -11.24 5.12
N SER A 296 2.76 -10.21 4.97
CA SER A 296 3.07 -9.67 3.64
C SER A 296 3.76 -10.71 2.77
N VAL A 297 3.41 -10.73 1.48
CA VAL A 297 3.94 -11.66 0.47
C VAL A 297 3.79 -13.12 0.91
N PHE A 298 2.58 -13.48 1.33
CA PHE A 298 2.29 -14.77 1.97
C PHE A 298 2.46 -15.96 1.02
N LEU A 299 2.07 -15.80 -0.24
CA LEU A 299 2.07 -16.90 -1.21
C LEU A 299 3.43 -17.02 -1.92
N PRO A 300 3.93 -18.25 -2.17
CA PRO A 300 5.16 -18.46 -2.94
C PRO A 300 5.12 -17.81 -4.33
N GLU A 301 3.94 -17.78 -4.96
CA GLU A 301 3.74 -17.20 -6.27
C GLU A 301 3.90 -15.68 -6.26
N GLN A 302 3.47 -15.00 -5.20
CA GLN A 302 3.71 -13.56 -4.99
C GLN A 302 5.20 -13.26 -4.83
N TYR A 303 5.90 -14.13 -4.09
CA TYR A 303 7.33 -14.01 -3.89
C TYR A 303 8.12 -14.27 -5.20
N ALA A 304 7.74 -15.30 -5.97
CA ALA A 304 8.29 -15.56 -7.29
C ALA A 304 8.02 -14.41 -8.27
N PHE A 305 6.82 -13.81 -8.22
CA PHE A 305 6.47 -12.69 -9.05
C PHE A 305 7.40 -11.48 -8.84
N CYS A 306 7.87 -11.24 -7.60
CA CYS A 306 8.87 -10.19 -7.34
C CYS A 306 10.13 -10.39 -8.22
N TYR A 307 10.69 -11.60 -8.21
CA TYR A 307 11.87 -11.96 -9.01
C TYR A 307 11.61 -11.87 -10.52
N LEU A 308 10.42 -12.28 -10.98
CA LEU A 308 10.07 -12.23 -12.39
C LEU A 308 9.94 -10.79 -12.90
N VAL A 309 9.35 -9.88 -12.10
CA VAL A 309 9.29 -8.45 -12.43
C VAL A 309 10.68 -7.82 -12.45
N LEU A 310 11.53 -8.13 -11.46
CA LEU A 310 12.94 -7.68 -11.45
C LEU A 310 13.68 -8.12 -12.72
N LYS A 311 13.54 -9.40 -13.10
CA LYS A 311 14.10 -9.95 -14.35
C LYS A 311 13.60 -9.17 -15.57
N TYR A 312 12.30 -8.95 -15.66
CA TYR A 312 11.68 -8.24 -16.77
C TYR A 312 12.29 -6.83 -16.92
N VAL A 313 12.34 -6.06 -15.84
CA VAL A 313 12.89 -4.69 -15.87
C VAL A 313 14.37 -4.69 -16.30
N ILE A 314 15.19 -5.58 -15.76
CA ILE A 314 16.62 -5.69 -16.13
C ILE A 314 16.76 -5.98 -17.64
N LEU A 315 15.93 -6.86 -18.19
CA LEU A 315 15.98 -7.20 -19.61
C LEU A 315 15.52 -6.04 -20.50
N GLU A 316 14.49 -5.29 -20.11
CA GLU A 316 14.03 -4.11 -20.84
C GLU A 316 15.07 -2.96 -20.82
N GLU A 317 15.70 -2.72 -19.68
CA GLU A 317 16.81 -1.75 -19.58
C GLU A 317 17.98 -2.14 -20.48
N ALA A 318 18.34 -3.42 -20.54
CA ALA A 318 19.39 -3.91 -21.43
C ALA A 318 19.06 -3.73 -22.91
N LYS A 319 17.79 -3.94 -23.31
CA LYS A 319 17.33 -3.68 -24.68
C LYS A 319 17.46 -2.21 -25.05
N ASN A 320 17.01 -1.31 -24.17
CA ASN A 320 17.05 0.14 -24.39
C ASN A 320 18.48 0.70 -24.47
N LEU A 321 19.47 0.06 -23.84
CA LEU A 321 20.89 0.42 -23.96
C LEU A 321 21.54 -0.10 -25.25
N SER A 322 20.94 -1.11 -25.90
CA SER A 322 21.44 -1.74 -27.12
C SER A 322 20.84 -1.18 -28.41
N SER A 323 19.77 -0.38 -28.30
CA SER A 323 19.05 0.31 -29.38
C SER A 323 19.55 1.72 -29.61
#